data_AF-A0A0K8SV89-F1
#
_entry.id   AF-A0A0K8SV89-F1
#
_cell.length_a   1.000
_cell.length_b   1.000
_cell.length_c   1.000
_cell.angle_alpha   90.00
_cell.angle_beta   90.00
_cell.angle_gamma   90.00
#
_symmetry.space_group_name_H-M   'P 1'
#
loop_
_entity.id
_entity.type
_entity.pdbx_description
1 polymer ?
#
loop_
_entity_poly.entity_id
_entity_poly.type
_entity_poly.pdbx_seq_one_letter_code
_entity_poly.pdbx_strand_id
1 'polypeptide(L)'
;MKLDPVLTTEQYRSVVASYHTNLRDSSELHQATLFLHENGVLLHYEDSTLKDLYFLDPQWLCDMLAHVVTVREINPFARNGVMRLDDLKHVFKSSNLGDVDTKGYIVHLLNKFEVALTWDNRTLLIPSLLPTEDDIYTPSVRVKIPVRSRAWASRNKKASPNLNVS
;
A
#
# COMPACT_ATOMS: atom_id res chain seq x y z
N MET A 1 -11.56 3.20 -22.40
CA MET A 1 -10.99 4.08 -21.37
C MET A 1 -10.87 3.27 -20.10
N LYS A 2 -9.72 3.26 -19.44
CA LYS A 2 -9.60 2.66 -18.10
C LYS A 2 -10.25 3.64 -17.13
N LEU A 3 -11.33 3.24 -16.47
CA LEU A 3 -11.97 4.05 -15.43
C LEU A 3 -11.01 4.18 -14.25
N ASP A 4 -11.06 5.32 -13.56
CA ASP A 4 -10.36 5.51 -12.29
C ASP A 4 -10.87 4.45 -11.29
N PRO A 5 -10.00 3.75 -10.54
CA PRO A 5 -10.43 2.78 -9.52
C PRO A 5 -11.30 3.39 -8.42
N VAL A 6 -11.31 4.72 -8.26
CA VAL A 6 -12.15 5.42 -7.28
C VAL A 6 -12.93 6.54 -7.98
N LEU A 7 -14.25 6.59 -7.74
CA LEU A 7 -15.12 7.66 -8.23
C LEU A 7 -15.71 8.46 -7.08
N THR A 8 -15.90 9.76 -7.30
CA THR A 8 -16.75 10.61 -6.44
C THR A 8 -18.24 10.26 -6.62
N THR A 9 -19.12 10.70 -5.72
CA THR A 9 -20.57 10.51 -5.87
C THR A 9 -21.09 11.05 -7.19
N GLU A 10 -20.61 12.23 -7.61
CA GLU A 10 -21.02 12.86 -8.86
C GLU A 10 -20.60 12.02 -10.07
N GLN A 11 -19.34 11.59 -10.10
CA GLN A 11 -18.81 10.74 -11.17
C GLN A 11 -19.54 9.39 -11.22
N TYR A 12 -19.74 8.74 -10.07
CA TYR A 12 -20.44 7.46 -9.98
C TYR A 12 -21.86 7.56 -10.53
N ARG A 13 -22.62 8.58 -10.10
CA ARG A 13 -23.98 8.83 -10.61
C ARG A 13 -24.00 9.13 -12.10
N SER A 14 -23.07 9.96 -12.58
CA SER A 14 -22.95 10.28 -14.01
C SER A 14 -22.65 9.03 -14.85
N VAL A 15 -21.76 8.16 -14.36
CA VAL A 15 -21.42 6.90 -15.03
C VAL A 15 -22.64 5.98 -15.07
N VAL A 16 -23.32 5.77 -13.94
CA VAL A 16 -24.53 4.93 -13.91
C VAL A 16 -25.63 5.47 -14.81
N ALA A 17 -25.85 6.79 -14.81
CA ALA A 17 -26.84 7.44 -15.68
C ALA A 17 -26.50 7.33 -17.17
N SER A 18 -25.22 7.20 -17.52
CA SER A 18 -24.81 6.96 -18.91
C SER A 18 -25.16 5.54 -19.41
N TYR A 19 -25.35 4.59 -18.49
CA TYR A 19 -25.87 3.27 -18.80
C TYR A 19 -27.40 3.29 -18.74
N HIS A 20 -28.04 2.60 -19.69
CA HIS A 20 -29.49 2.41 -19.68
C HIS A 20 -29.87 1.37 -18.61
N THR A 21 -29.79 1.77 -17.35
CA THR A 21 -30.18 0.94 -16.21
C THR A 21 -31.69 1.05 -15.96
N ASN A 22 -32.30 0.00 -15.40
CA ASN A 22 -33.72 0.00 -15.00
C ASN A 22 -33.94 0.60 -13.61
N LEU A 23 -32.98 1.39 -13.10
CA LEU A 23 -33.08 2.01 -11.77
C LEU A 23 -34.01 3.23 -11.83
N ARG A 24 -35.01 3.24 -10.96
CA ARG A 24 -36.10 4.23 -10.95
C ARG A 24 -35.73 5.51 -10.22
N ASP A 25 -34.97 5.39 -9.14
CA ASP A 25 -34.60 6.51 -8.27
C ASP A 25 -33.26 6.30 -7.56
N SER A 26 -32.87 7.27 -6.73
CA SER A 26 -31.66 7.21 -5.93
C SER A 26 -31.68 6.12 -4.84
N SER A 27 -32.87 5.69 -4.40
CA SER A 27 -33.02 4.64 -3.39
C SER A 27 -32.65 3.28 -3.97
N GLU A 28 -33.14 2.98 -5.18
CA GLU A 28 -32.75 1.76 -5.89
C GLU A 28 -31.27 1.73 -6.25
N LEU A 29 -30.71 2.87 -6.68
CA LEU A 29 -29.27 2.97 -6.90
C LEU A 29 -28.48 2.68 -5.62
N HIS A 30 -28.91 3.23 -4.49
CA HIS A 30 -28.27 2.97 -3.21
C HIS A 30 -28.40 1.49 -2.80
N GLN A 31 -29.56 0.87 -2.96
CA GLN A 31 -29.75 -0.57 -2.70
C GLN A 31 -28.87 -1.45 -3.60
N ALA A 32 -28.77 -1.13 -4.89
CA ALA A 32 -27.88 -1.84 -5.80
C ALA A 32 -26.40 -1.64 -5.41
N THR A 33 -26.02 -0.43 -5.00
CA THR A 33 -24.67 -0.14 -4.49
C THR A 33 -24.36 -0.97 -3.25
N LEU A 34 -25.29 -1.03 -2.30
CA LEU A 34 -25.14 -1.81 -1.06
C LEU A 34 -25.01 -3.30 -1.37
N PHE A 35 -25.83 -3.83 -2.28
CA PHE A 35 -25.70 -5.21 -2.74
C PHE A 35 -24.32 -5.48 -3.34
N LEU A 36 -23.81 -4.59 -4.19
CA LEU A 36 -22.47 -4.73 -4.78
C LEU A 36 -21.36 -4.60 -3.72
N HIS A 37 -21.60 -3.80 -2.67
CA HIS A 37 -20.72 -3.69 -1.50
C HIS A 37 -20.63 -4.97 -0.70
N GLU A 38 -21.76 -5.56 -0.34
CA GLU A 38 -21.82 -6.81 0.42
C GLU A 38 -21.20 -7.99 -0.34
N ASN A 39 -21.29 -7.98 -1.67
CA ASN A 39 -20.67 -8.99 -2.53
C ASN A 39 -19.19 -8.70 -2.86
N GLY A 40 -18.63 -7.58 -2.38
CA GLY A 40 -17.23 -7.22 -2.63
C GLY A 40 -16.91 -6.89 -4.09
N VAL A 41 -17.89 -6.48 -4.88
CA VAL A 41 -17.70 -6.06 -6.29
C VAL A 41 -17.21 -4.62 -6.36
N LEU A 42 -17.78 -3.75 -5.53
CA LEU A 42 -17.33 -2.37 -5.30
C LEU A 42 -17.41 -2.09 -3.81
N LEU A 43 -16.75 -1.04 -3.30
CA LEU A 43 -16.88 -0.64 -1.91
C LEU A 43 -17.37 0.79 -1.80
N HIS A 44 -18.34 1.02 -0.92
CA HIS A 44 -18.86 2.34 -0.56
C HIS A 44 -19.16 2.34 0.93
N TYR A 45 -18.83 3.43 1.62
CA TYR A 45 -18.92 3.52 3.07
C TYR A 45 -19.71 4.75 3.48
N GLU A 46 -20.64 4.62 4.42
CA GLU A 46 -21.45 5.74 4.90
C GLU A 46 -20.70 6.69 5.87
N ASP A 47 -19.42 6.42 6.16
CA ASP A 47 -18.64 7.27 7.06
C ASP A 47 -18.53 8.68 6.50
N SER A 48 -18.62 9.69 7.38
CA SER A 48 -18.61 11.10 6.98
C SER A 48 -17.46 11.51 6.05
N THR A 49 -16.33 10.81 6.12
CA THR A 49 -15.09 11.07 5.37
C THR A 49 -14.90 10.18 4.14
N LEU A 50 -15.69 9.11 3.99
CA LEU A 50 -15.61 8.16 2.87
C LEU A 50 -16.90 8.10 2.03
N LYS A 51 -18.00 8.70 2.50
CA LYS A 51 -19.32 8.69 1.84
C LYS A 51 -19.35 9.23 0.42
N ASP A 52 -18.38 10.06 0.06
CA ASP A 52 -18.28 10.60 -1.29
C ASP A 52 -17.48 9.70 -2.24
N LEU A 53 -16.88 8.62 -1.76
CA LEU A 53 -15.96 7.77 -2.53
C LEU A 53 -16.54 6.39 -2.80
N TYR A 54 -16.49 5.99 -4.06
CA TYR A 54 -16.90 4.68 -4.57
C TYR A 54 -15.67 3.95 -5.12
N PHE A 55 -15.21 2.92 -4.42
CA PHE A 55 -14.06 2.11 -4.81
C PHE A 55 -14.55 1.01 -5.77
N LEU A 56 -14.31 1.19 -7.06
CA LEU A 56 -14.77 0.26 -8.10
C LEU A 56 -13.87 -0.97 -8.24
N ASP A 57 -12.64 -0.89 -7.72
CA ASP A 57 -11.66 -1.97 -7.75
C ASP A 57 -11.18 -2.27 -6.32
N PRO A 58 -11.82 -3.23 -5.63
CA PRO A 58 -11.41 -3.67 -4.30
C PRO A 58 -10.01 -4.30 -4.28
N GLN A 59 -9.56 -4.90 -5.39
CA GLN A 59 -8.21 -5.46 -5.46
C GLN A 59 -7.17 -4.34 -5.46
N TRP A 60 -7.38 -3.29 -6.25
CA TRP A 60 -6.53 -2.10 -6.23
C TRP A 60 -6.46 -1.48 -4.82
N LEU A 61 -7.58 -1.45 -4.09
CA LEU A 61 -7.60 -0.96 -2.71
C LEU A 61 -6.74 -1.83 -1.79
N CYS A 62 -6.85 -3.16 -1.89
CA CYS A 62 -6.00 -4.09 -1.15
C CYS A 62 -4.51 -3.89 -1.48
N ASP A 63 -4.16 -3.78 -2.76
CA ASP A 63 -2.80 -3.52 -3.21
C ASP A 63 -2.29 -2.20 -2.64
N MET A 64 -3.13 -1.17 -2.62
CA MET A 64 -2.83 0.12 -2.02
C MET A 64 -2.52 -0.05 -0.53
N LEU A 65 -3.40 -0.70 0.25
CA LEU A 65 -3.24 -0.85 1.70
C LEU A 65 -2.02 -1.71 2.06
N ALA A 66 -1.70 -2.71 1.25
CA ALA A 66 -0.55 -3.60 1.44
C ALA A 66 0.78 -2.85 1.45
N HIS A 67 0.89 -1.72 0.75
CA HIS A 67 2.11 -0.90 0.75
C HIS A 67 2.43 -0.30 2.14
N VAL A 68 1.43 -0.16 3.02
CA VAL A 68 1.64 0.38 4.37
C VAL A 68 2.23 -0.67 5.31
N VAL A 69 1.75 -1.92 5.22
CA VAL A 69 2.14 -3.04 6.09
C VAL A 69 3.30 -3.88 5.54
N THR A 70 3.91 -3.45 4.45
CA THR A 70 5.01 -4.20 3.82
C THR A 70 6.31 -4.14 4.62
N VAL A 71 7.26 -5.00 4.25
CA VAL A 71 8.58 -5.13 4.89
C VAL A 71 9.40 -3.85 4.78
N ARG A 72 10.34 -3.66 5.72
CA ARG A 72 11.14 -2.41 5.86
C ARG A 72 11.98 -2.08 4.62
N GLU A 73 12.38 -3.09 3.86
CA GLU A 73 13.12 -2.94 2.60
C GLU A 73 12.29 -2.20 1.54
N ILE A 74 10.95 -2.33 1.61
CA ILE A 74 10.00 -1.69 0.70
C ILE A 74 9.41 -0.42 1.34
N ASN A 75 9.03 -0.48 2.63
CA ASN A 75 8.54 0.66 3.40
C ASN A 75 9.47 0.96 4.61
N PRO A 76 10.54 1.76 4.42
CA PRO A 76 11.47 2.10 5.50
C PRO A 76 10.92 3.12 6.51
N PHE A 77 9.72 3.65 6.28
CA PHE A 77 9.09 4.70 7.10
C PHE A 77 8.33 4.13 8.31
N ALA A 78 7.90 2.87 8.25
CA ALA A 78 7.23 2.17 9.34
C ALA A 78 8.26 1.53 10.31
N ARG A 79 8.83 2.33 11.20
CA ARG A 79 9.84 1.87 12.16
C ARG A 79 9.17 1.39 13.43
N ASN A 80 9.40 0.13 13.80
CA ASN A 80 8.82 -0.52 14.98
C ASN A 80 7.30 -0.33 15.06
N GLY A 81 6.60 -0.49 13.94
CA GLY A 81 5.14 -0.32 13.90
C GLY A 81 4.65 1.12 13.99
N VAL A 82 5.52 2.12 13.91
CA VAL A 82 5.11 3.54 13.92
C VAL A 82 5.56 4.23 12.64
N MET A 83 4.63 4.95 12.02
CA MET A 83 4.87 5.69 10.76
C MET A 83 4.31 7.11 10.87
N ARG A 84 4.99 8.11 10.29
CA ARG A 84 4.46 9.48 10.27
C ARG A 84 3.43 9.64 9.17
N LEU A 85 2.40 10.42 9.46
CA LEU A 85 1.37 10.79 8.48
C LEU A 85 1.96 11.51 7.26
N ASP A 86 3.05 12.26 7.43
CA ASP A 86 3.71 12.96 6.31
C ASP A 86 4.51 12.02 5.41
N ASP A 87 4.90 10.84 5.91
CA ASP A 87 5.60 9.82 5.12
C ASP A 87 4.62 9.00 4.27
N LEU A 88 3.31 9.09 4.55
CA LEU A 88 2.26 8.39 3.83
C LEU A 88 2.28 8.71 2.33
N LYS A 89 2.49 9.98 2.00
CA LYS A 89 2.64 10.43 0.60
C LYS A 89 3.76 9.71 -0.15
N HIS A 90 4.78 9.22 0.55
CA HIS A 90 5.91 8.50 -0.05
C HIS A 90 5.56 7.06 -0.41
N VAL A 91 4.69 6.44 0.38
CA VAL A 91 4.16 5.09 0.14
C VAL A 91 3.19 5.10 -1.06
N PHE A 92 2.48 6.21 -1.27
CA PHE A 92 1.44 6.35 -2.29
C PHE A 92 1.84 7.19 -3.52
N LYS A 93 3.14 7.45 -3.75
CA LYS A 93 3.60 8.25 -4.91
C LYS A 93 3.24 7.67 -6.27
N SER A 94 3.02 6.35 -6.34
CA SER A 94 2.79 5.61 -7.59
C SER A 94 1.31 5.53 -7.96
N SER A 95 0.42 5.79 -7.03
CA SER A 95 -1.02 5.80 -7.29
C SER A 95 -1.40 7.16 -7.87
N ASN A 96 -2.06 7.16 -9.03
CA ASN A 96 -2.57 8.34 -9.76
C ASN A 96 -3.68 9.12 -9.00
N LEU A 97 -3.69 9.05 -7.68
CA LEU A 97 -4.64 9.73 -6.82
C LEU A 97 -4.18 11.19 -6.72
N GLY A 98 -4.95 12.11 -7.29
CA GLY A 98 -4.62 13.54 -7.33
C GLY A 98 -4.34 14.16 -5.95
N ASP A 99 -3.68 15.31 -5.95
CA ASP A 99 -3.04 16.00 -4.81
C ASP A 99 -4.00 16.52 -3.72
N VAL A 100 -5.31 16.40 -3.91
CA VAL A 100 -6.31 16.93 -2.97
C VAL A 100 -6.85 15.76 -2.13
N ASP A 101 -6.55 15.81 -0.83
CA ASP A 101 -7.09 14.94 0.22
C ASP A 101 -6.74 13.43 0.20
N THR A 102 -5.77 13.02 -0.63
CA THR A 102 -5.21 11.65 -0.66
C THR A 102 -4.84 11.15 0.74
N LYS A 103 -4.15 12.00 1.51
CA LYS A 103 -3.72 11.68 2.88
C LYS A 103 -4.91 11.47 3.81
N GLY A 104 -5.96 12.28 3.65
CA GLY A 104 -7.14 12.26 4.49
C GLY A 104 -7.88 10.95 4.36
N TYR A 105 -8.39 10.62 3.18
CA TYR A 105 -9.20 9.41 3.05
C TYR A 105 -8.35 8.13 3.18
N ILE A 106 -7.06 8.11 2.82
CA ILE A 106 -6.21 6.93 3.05
C ILE A 106 -6.09 6.61 4.54
N VAL A 107 -5.92 7.62 5.40
CA VAL A 107 -5.92 7.42 6.85
C VAL A 107 -7.26 6.86 7.32
N HIS A 108 -8.37 7.37 6.80
CA HIS A 108 -9.69 6.83 7.13
C HIS A 108 -9.88 5.40 6.64
N LEU A 109 -9.35 5.03 5.46
CA LEU A 109 -9.35 3.65 4.96
C LEU A 109 -8.51 2.75 5.87
N LEU A 110 -7.28 3.15 6.20
CA LEU A 110 -6.42 2.38 7.09
C LEU A 110 -7.08 2.12 8.45
N ASN A 111 -7.74 3.14 9.01
CA ASN A 111 -8.52 3.02 10.23
C ASN A 111 -9.71 2.07 10.04
N LYS A 112 -10.48 2.22 8.95
CA LYS A 112 -11.67 1.40 8.66
C LYS A 112 -11.35 -0.08 8.52
N PHE A 113 -10.23 -0.40 7.86
CA PHE A 113 -9.79 -1.78 7.68
C PHE A 113 -8.89 -2.28 8.82
N GLU A 114 -8.68 -1.48 9.87
CA GLU A 114 -7.83 -1.78 11.03
C GLU A 114 -6.38 -2.18 10.65
N VAL A 115 -5.93 -1.76 9.47
CA VAL A 115 -4.58 -2.02 8.95
C VAL A 115 -3.56 -1.13 9.67
N ALA A 116 -3.93 0.12 9.91
CA ALA A 116 -3.16 1.07 10.69
C ALA A 116 -4.11 2.06 11.37
N LEU A 117 -3.80 2.43 12.61
CA LEU A 117 -4.63 3.29 13.44
C LEU A 117 -3.93 4.62 13.71
N THR A 118 -4.68 5.72 13.75
CA THR A 118 -4.12 7.00 14.23
C THR A 118 -3.73 6.89 15.71
N TRP A 119 -2.43 6.93 15.98
CA TRP A 119 -1.90 6.92 17.34
C TRP A 119 -1.95 8.32 17.97
N ASP A 120 -1.61 9.33 17.16
CA ASP A 120 -1.73 10.75 17.51
C ASP A 120 -1.98 11.60 16.25
N ASN A 121 -1.97 12.93 16.41
CA ASN A 121 -2.22 13.87 15.30
C ASN A 121 -1.13 13.87 14.21
N ARG A 122 -0.04 13.11 14.37
CA ARG A 122 1.13 13.11 13.48
C ARG A 122 1.55 11.71 13.04
N THR A 123 1.07 10.64 13.68
CA THR A 123 1.57 9.28 13.51
C THR A 123 0.46 8.24 13.45
N LEU A 124 0.76 7.17 12.71
CA LEU A 124 -0.02 5.94 12.63
C LEU A 124 0.72 4.83 13.38
N LEU A 125 -0.06 4.01 14.09
CA LEU A 125 0.33 2.72 14.60
C LEU A 125 -0.04 1.66 13.57
N ILE A 126 0.92 0.79 13.23
CA ILE A 126 0.74 -0.35 12.33
C ILE A 126 0.97 -1.61 13.19
N PRO A 127 -0.10 -2.21 13.74
CA PRO A 127 0.03 -3.27 14.75
C PRO A 127 0.85 -4.47 14.28
N SER A 128 0.71 -4.85 13.01
CA SER A 128 1.42 -5.98 12.39
C SER A 128 2.93 -5.80 12.28
N LEU A 129 3.44 -4.57 12.45
CA LEU A 129 4.86 -4.23 12.37
C LEU A 129 5.48 -3.89 13.72
N LEU A 130 4.73 -4.06 14.81
CA LEU A 130 5.26 -3.90 16.15
C LEU A 130 6.31 -4.98 16.45
N PRO A 131 7.39 -4.64 17.18
CA PRO A 131 8.35 -5.64 17.62
C PRO A 131 7.66 -6.72 18.45
N THR A 132 8.02 -7.97 18.21
CA THR A 132 7.66 -9.09 19.07
C THR A 132 8.52 -9.12 20.33
N GLU A 133 8.14 -9.88 21.35
CA GLU A 133 8.96 -10.01 22.57
C GLU A 133 10.37 -10.53 22.24
N ASP A 134 10.49 -11.44 21.29
CA ASP A 134 11.77 -11.99 20.83
C ASP A 134 12.68 -10.91 20.19
N ASP A 135 12.10 -9.89 19.56
CA ASP A 135 12.84 -8.75 18.98
C ASP A 135 13.45 -7.84 20.05
N ILE A 136 12.90 -7.85 21.28
CA ILE A 136 13.40 -7.05 22.40
C ILE A 136 14.66 -7.67 22.99
N TYR A 137 14.73 -9.01 23.00
CA TYR A 137 15.85 -9.76 23.57
C TYR A 137 16.94 -10.11 22.55
N THR A 138 16.67 -10.00 21.25
CA THR A 138 17.69 -10.22 20.22
C THR A 138 18.55 -8.97 20.03
N PRO A 139 19.86 -9.01 20.37
CA PRO A 139 20.74 -7.89 20.06
C PRO A 139 20.78 -7.70 18.55
N SER A 140 20.83 -6.45 18.08
CA SER A 140 20.80 -6.12 16.66
C SER A 140 21.94 -6.82 15.90
N VAL A 141 21.68 -7.98 15.32
CA VAL A 141 22.69 -8.71 14.53
C VAL A 141 22.88 -7.94 13.23
N ARG A 142 23.90 -7.08 13.21
CA ARG A 142 24.34 -6.41 11.99
C ARG A 142 24.99 -7.45 11.08
N VAL A 143 24.19 -8.11 10.25
CA VAL A 143 24.69 -8.99 9.20
C VAL A 143 25.42 -8.11 8.18
N LYS A 144 26.75 -8.02 8.30
CA LYS A 144 27.59 -7.40 7.26
C LYS A 144 27.62 -8.37 6.08
N ILE A 145 26.71 -8.20 5.12
CA ILE A 145 26.78 -8.93 3.86
C ILE A 145 28.04 -8.45 3.14
N PRO A 146 29.08 -9.29 2.97
CA PRO A 146 30.26 -8.90 2.24
C PRO A 146 29.86 -8.77 0.77
N VAL A 147 29.75 -7.54 0.28
CA VAL A 147 29.60 -7.30 -1.15
C VAL A 147 30.94 -7.71 -1.77
N ARG A 148 31.01 -8.94 -2.30
CA ARG A 148 32.19 -9.40 -3.04
C ARG A 148 32.32 -8.54 -4.30
N SER A 149 33.07 -7.45 -4.21
CA SER A 149 33.50 -6.67 -5.37
C SER A 149 34.24 -7.60 -6.34
N ARG A 150 33.95 -7.49 -7.64
CA ARG A 150 34.45 -8.32 -8.76
C ARG A 150 35.99 -8.38 -8.93
N ALA A 151 36.78 -7.94 -7.96
CA ALA A 151 38.23 -7.86 -8.03
C ALA A 151 38.97 -9.19 -7.76
N TRP A 152 38.31 -10.22 -7.21
CA TRP A 152 38.98 -11.51 -6.91
C TRP A 152 39.17 -12.41 -8.16
N ALA A 153 38.43 -12.17 -9.24
CA ALA A 153 38.44 -13.05 -10.42
C ALA A 153 39.73 -12.96 -11.27
N SER A 154 40.61 -11.98 -11.02
CA SER A 154 41.73 -11.70 -11.94
C SER A 154 43.10 -12.24 -11.52
N ARG A 155 43.25 -12.93 -10.37
CA ARG A 155 44.58 -13.36 -9.89
C ARG A 155 45.03 -14.77 -10.28
N ASN A 156 44.23 -15.55 -11.00
CA ASN A 156 44.57 -16.95 -11.31
C ASN A 156 44.82 -17.25 -12.79
N LYS A 157 45.61 -16.42 -13.48
CA LYS A 157 46.25 -16.79 -14.75
C LYS A 157 47.65 -16.18 -14.87
N LYS A 158 48.66 -16.92 -14.37
CA LYS A 158 49.98 -17.18 -14.97
C LYS A 158 51.02 -17.49 -13.89
N ALA A 159 51.18 -18.77 -13.60
CA ALA A 159 52.44 -19.34 -13.11
C ALA A 159 52.67 -20.61 -13.93
N SER A 160 53.38 -20.47 -15.04
CA SER A 160 53.93 -21.57 -15.83
C SER A 160 55.29 -21.94 -15.24
N PRO A 161 55.53 -23.21 -14.84
CA PRO A 161 56.89 -23.66 -14.55
C PRO A 161 57.55 -24.15 -15.84
N ASN A 162 58.71 -23.55 -16.14
CA ASN A 162 59.67 -24.08 -17.10
C ASN A 162 60.26 -25.39 -16.56
N LEU A 163 60.17 -26.47 -17.32
CA LEU A 163 61.01 -27.67 -17.14
C LEU A 163 62.02 -27.73 -18.28
N ASN A 164 63.29 -27.58 -17.92
CA ASN A 164 64.52 -27.97 -18.63
C ASN A 164 65.55 -28.21 -17.50
N VAL A 165 66.45 -29.19 -17.47
CA VAL A 165 66.90 -30.30 -18.34
C VAL A 165 67.76 -31.19 -17.43
N SER A 166 67.76 -32.50 -17.65
CA SER A 166 68.95 -33.37 -17.75
C SER A 166 68.54 -34.65 -18.45
#